data_AF-A0A087UT08-F1
#
_entry.id   AF-A0A087UT08-F1
#
_cell.length_a   1.000
_cell.length_b   1.000
_cell.length_c   1.000
_cell.angle_alpha   90.00
_cell.angle_beta   90.00
_cell.angle_gamma   90.00
#
_symmetry.space_group_name_H-M   'P 1'
#
loop_
_entity.id
_entity.type
_entity.pdbx_description
1 polymer ?
#
loop_
_entity_poly.entity_id
_entity_poly.type
_entity_poly.pdbx_seq_one_letter_code
_entity_poly.pdbx_strand_id
1 'polypeptide(L)'
;MALYEVFSHSLKIKHKSTLCSKTSLFYILATALQFVFPMLVAYYIQGFLKRTEAYREQPDVSFKHKMLLILETKFPEQLIFWSTYKKLNQMMSSRTLRLIPEIEHREDDVNRDGKKDEIQMSIDISLTDQEIHSVKLILIFDYKL
;
A
#
# COMPACT_ATOMS: atom_id res chain seq x y z
N MET A 1 36.22 -60.93 44.71
CA MET A 1 36.82 -59.76 45.40
C MET A 1 36.48 -58.53 44.57
N ALA A 2 35.75 -57.56 45.16
CA ALA A 2 35.35 -56.34 44.46
C ALA A 2 36.51 -55.33 44.47
N LEU A 3 36.92 -54.85 43.29
CA LEU A 3 37.91 -53.79 43.14
C LEU A 3 37.24 -52.45 43.44
N TYR A 4 37.67 -51.79 44.51
CA TYR A 4 37.19 -50.46 44.90
C TYR A 4 38.18 -49.40 44.40
N GLU A 5 37.78 -48.63 43.39
CA GLU A 5 38.61 -47.57 42.84
C GLU A 5 38.48 -46.32 43.73
N VAL A 6 39.52 -46.08 44.55
CA VAL A 6 39.50 -45.04 45.60
C VAL A 6 39.66 -43.62 45.03
N PHE A 7 40.32 -43.48 43.88
CA PHE A 7 40.58 -42.18 43.28
C PHE A 7 40.82 -42.32 41.77
N SER A 8 40.11 -41.51 40.99
CA SER A 8 40.30 -41.36 39.54
C SER A 8 40.35 -39.88 39.20
N HIS A 9 41.35 -39.49 38.42
CA HIS A 9 41.43 -38.13 37.86
C HIS A 9 41.68 -38.22 36.35
N SER A 10 41.01 -37.36 35.59
CA SER A 10 41.23 -37.29 34.15
C SER A 10 42.52 -36.53 33.84
N LEU A 11 43.46 -37.21 33.18
CA LEU A 11 44.69 -36.59 32.67
C LEU A 11 44.33 -35.59 31.55
N LYS A 12 44.46 -34.29 31.84
CA LYS A 12 44.30 -33.22 30.83
C LYS A 12 45.65 -32.97 30.15
N ILE A 13 45.89 -33.62 29.01
CA ILE A 13 47.07 -33.38 28.19
C ILE A 13 46.88 -32.06 27.44
N LYS A 14 47.75 -31.08 27.70
CA LYS A 14 47.74 -29.78 27.00
C LYS A 14 48.83 -29.75 25.94
N HIS A 15 48.42 -29.77 24.67
CA HIS A 15 49.34 -29.56 23.55
C HIS A 15 49.61 -28.06 23.37
N LYS A 16 50.87 -27.66 23.51
CA LYS A 16 51.31 -26.26 23.33
C LYS A 16 52.03 -26.13 21.99
N SER A 17 51.64 -25.17 21.16
CA SER A 17 52.37 -24.79 19.95
C SER A 17 52.94 -23.38 20.08
N THR A 18 53.99 -23.09 19.32
CA THR A 18 54.56 -21.74 19.20
C THR A 18 53.83 -20.95 18.11
N LEU A 19 53.81 -19.62 18.23
CA LEU A 19 53.07 -18.74 17.32
C LEU A 19 53.47 -18.88 15.84
N CYS A 20 54.73 -19.23 15.56
CA CYS A 20 55.26 -19.45 14.22
C CYS A 20 55.47 -20.95 13.93
N SER A 21 54.41 -21.75 14.10
CA SER A 21 54.42 -23.19 13.80
C SER A 21 53.35 -23.54 12.76
N LYS A 22 53.56 -24.63 12.02
CA LYS A 22 52.57 -25.15 11.04
C LYS A 22 51.20 -25.38 11.69
N THR A 23 51.17 -25.84 12.94
CA THR A 23 49.95 -26.08 13.72
C THR A 23 49.20 -24.78 14.01
N SER A 24 49.92 -23.73 14.41
CA SER A 24 49.31 -22.41 14.64
C SER A 24 48.78 -21.78 13.36
N LEU A 25 49.48 -21.95 12.23
CA LEU A 25 48.99 -21.51 10.92
C LEU A 25 47.70 -22.25 10.53
N PHE A 26 47.66 -23.58 10.69
CA PHE A 26 46.46 -24.37 10.41
C PHE A 26 45.28 -23.94 11.29
N TYR A 27 45.52 -23.69 12.58
CA TYR A 27 44.49 -23.20 13.50
C TYR A 27 43.94 -21.84 13.09
N ILE A 28 44.81 -20.90 12.68
CA ILE A 28 44.40 -19.58 12.17
C ILE A 28 43.57 -19.72 10.89
N LEU A 29 43.98 -20.59 9.96
CA LEU A 29 43.23 -20.82 8.73
C LEU A 29 41.87 -21.48 9.00
N ALA A 30 41.81 -22.48 9.89
CA ALA A 30 40.58 -23.16 10.25
C ALA A 30 39.60 -22.21 10.95
N THR A 31 40.09 -21.38 11.88
CA THR A 31 39.27 -20.37 12.56
C THR A 31 38.81 -19.28 11.59
N ALA A 32 39.67 -18.78 10.71
CA ALA A 32 39.27 -17.84 9.66
C ALA A 32 38.19 -18.43 8.76
N LEU A 33 38.35 -19.68 8.33
CA LEU A 33 37.36 -20.38 7.50
C LEU A 33 36.01 -20.53 8.22
N GLN A 34 36.03 -20.78 9.54
CA GLN A 34 34.81 -20.87 10.35
C GLN A 34 34.01 -19.55 10.39
N PHE A 35 34.66 -18.39 10.25
CA PHE A 35 33.97 -17.10 10.16
C PHE A 35 33.62 -16.71 8.72
N VAL A 36 34.52 -16.96 7.77
CA VAL A 36 34.33 -16.60 6.36
C VAL A 36 33.22 -17.42 5.73
N PHE A 37 33.11 -18.71 6.04
CA PHE A 37 32.13 -19.59 5.40
C PHE A 37 30.67 -19.18 5.72
N PRO A 38 30.25 -18.97 6.98
CA PRO A 38 28.90 -18.46 7.28
C PRO A 38 28.63 -17.07 6.69
N MET A 39 29.65 -16.20 6.65
CA MET A 39 29.52 -14.86 6.07
C MET A 39 29.25 -14.92 4.56
N LEU A 40 29.98 -15.77 3.82
CA LEU A 40 29.74 -15.99 2.39
C LEU A 40 28.35 -16.58 2.15
N VAL A 41 27.96 -17.61 2.92
CA VAL A 41 26.65 -18.23 2.80
C VAL A 41 25.53 -17.21 2.98
N ALA A 42 25.59 -16.39 4.02
CA ALA A 42 24.56 -15.38 4.27
C ALA A 42 24.62 -14.18 3.31
N TYR A 43 25.78 -13.89 2.70
CA TYR A 43 25.90 -12.96 1.56
C TYR A 43 25.20 -13.50 0.31
N TYR A 44 25.47 -14.75 -0.08
CA TYR A 44 24.87 -15.38 -1.26
C TYR A 44 23.37 -15.62 -1.11
N ILE A 45 22.89 -15.94 0.10
CA ILE A 45 21.47 -16.16 0.40
C ILE A 45 20.68 -14.82 0.49
N GLN A 46 21.30 -13.68 0.20
CA GLN A 46 20.68 -12.35 0.25
C GLN A 46 20.09 -11.97 1.63
N GLY A 47 20.51 -12.65 2.70
CA GLY A 47 19.96 -12.47 4.05
C GLY A 47 20.38 -11.17 4.72
N PHE A 48 21.58 -10.65 4.41
CA PHE A 48 22.12 -9.44 5.06
C PHE A 48 21.65 -8.12 4.45
N LEU A 49 21.21 -8.13 3.18
CA LEU A 49 20.91 -6.91 2.43
C LEU A 49 19.64 -7.09 1.60
N LYS A 50 18.57 -7.57 2.24
CA LYS A 50 17.25 -7.58 1.61
C LYS A 50 16.79 -6.14 1.44
N ARG A 51 17.08 -5.58 0.27
CA ARG A 51 16.57 -4.28 -0.17
C ARG A 51 15.08 -4.51 -0.46
N THR A 52 14.22 -3.79 0.24
CA THR A 52 12.76 -3.97 0.25
C THR A 52 12.19 -4.34 -1.11
N GLU A 53 11.50 -5.48 -1.20
CA GLU A 53 10.70 -5.84 -2.37
C GLU A 53 9.41 -5.02 -2.31
N ALA A 54 9.26 -4.05 -3.21
CA ALA A 54 8.03 -3.27 -3.34
C ALA A 54 7.24 -3.78 -4.55
N TYR A 55 6.07 -4.33 -4.29
CA TYR A 55 5.13 -4.72 -5.32
C TYR A 55 4.13 -3.58 -5.53
N ARG A 56 3.94 -3.16 -6.78
CA ARG A 56 2.99 -2.12 -7.17
C ARG A 56 2.07 -2.68 -8.23
N GLU A 57 0.78 -2.69 -7.93
CA GLU A 57 -0.28 -2.98 -8.89
C GLU A 57 -0.99 -1.68 -9.26
N GLN A 58 -1.46 -1.59 -10.50
CA GLN A 58 -2.30 -0.50 -10.95
C GLN A 58 -3.76 -0.93 -10.79
N PRO A 59 -4.52 -0.30 -9.88
CA PRO A 59 -5.89 -0.67 -9.62
C PRO A 59 -6.78 -0.40 -10.83
N ASP A 60 -7.83 -1.20 -10.96
CA ASP A 60 -8.91 -0.97 -11.90
C ASP A 60 -9.95 -0.06 -11.24
N VAL A 61 -10.08 1.16 -11.77
CA VAL A 61 -10.98 2.20 -11.28
C VAL A 61 -11.96 2.53 -12.39
N SER A 62 -13.25 2.38 -12.11
CA SER A 62 -14.30 2.68 -13.09
C SER A 62 -15.36 3.58 -12.50
N PHE A 63 -15.75 4.63 -13.23
CA PHE A 63 -16.82 5.51 -12.78
C PHE A 63 -18.16 4.76 -12.81
N LYS A 64 -18.87 4.74 -11.67
CA LYS A 64 -20.14 4.01 -11.54
C LYS A 64 -21.30 4.74 -12.22
N HIS A 65 -21.05 5.90 -12.82
CA HIS A 65 -22.09 6.81 -13.33
C HIS A 65 -23.13 7.15 -12.26
N LYS A 66 -22.67 7.27 -11.01
CA LYS A 66 -23.49 7.71 -9.87
C LYS A 66 -22.84 8.91 -9.24
N MET A 67 -23.63 9.95 -9.04
CA MET A 67 -23.16 11.15 -8.36
C MET A 67 -24.26 11.86 -7.58
N LEU A 68 -23.81 12.73 -6.70
CA LEU A 68 -24.64 13.66 -5.92
C LEU A 68 -24.07 15.06 -6.11
N LEU A 69 -24.97 16.00 -6.30
CA LEU A 69 -24.71 17.40 -6.50
C LEU A 69 -25.51 18.20 -5.48
N ILE A 70 -24.81 19.04 -4.73
CA ILE A 70 -25.39 19.92 -3.73
C ILE A 70 -24.89 21.33 -4.02
N LEU A 71 -25.82 22.25 -4.23
CA LEU A 71 -25.53 23.68 -4.33
C LEU A 71 -26.11 24.35 -3.08
N GLU A 72 -25.24 25.02 -2.34
CA GLU A 72 -25.62 25.79 -1.17
C GLU A 72 -25.80 27.24 -1.60
N THR A 73 -27.00 27.77 -1.35
CA THR A 73 -27.30 29.19 -1.58
C THR A 73 -27.09 29.99 -0.30
N LYS A 74 -27.28 31.31 -0.38
CA LYS A 74 -27.19 32.22 0.77
C LYS A 74 -28.08 31.84 1.95
N PHE A 75 -29.23 31.22 1.68
CA PHE A 75 -30.15 30.76 2.71
C PHE A 75 -30.04 29.23 2.87
N PRO A 76 -29.76 28.71 4.07
CA PRO A 76 -29.60 27.27 4.28
C PRO A 76 -30.88 26.46 3.99
N GLU A 77 -32.04 27.12 3.99
CA GLU A 77 -33.33 26.50 3.61
C GLU A 77 -33.52 26.37 2.08
N GLN A 78 -32.69 27.03 1.28
CA GLN A 78 -32.75 27.01 -0.19
C GLN A 78 -31.59 26.19 -0.77
N LEU A 79 -31.42 24.96 -0.27
CA LEU A 79 -30.44 24.03 -0.82
C LEU A 79 -30.98 23.40 -2.11
N ILE A 80 -30.13 23.37 -3.15
CA ILE A 80 -30.44 22.67 -4.40
C ILE A 80 -29.76 21.32 -4.33
N PHE A 81 -30.55 20.26 -4.43
CA PHE A 81 -30.06 18.89 -4.39
C PHE A 81 -30.45 18.15 -5.66
N TRP A 82 -29.47 17.50 -6.27
CA TRP A 82 -29.70 16.54 -7.34
C TRP A 82 -28.79 15.34 -7.19
N SER A 83 -29.29 14.16 -7.51
CA SER A 83 -28.47 12.95 -7.58
C SER A 83 -28.92 12.04 -8.71
N THR A 84 -28.07 11.10 -9.10
CA THR A 84 -28.47 10.01 -10.01
C THR A 84 -29.42 9.00 -9.33
N TYR A 85 -29.55 9.04 -8.00
CA TYR A 85 -30.37 8.11 -7.23
C TYR A 85 -31.81 8.62 -7.11
N LYS A 86 -32.73 7.99 -7.86
CA LYS A 86 -34.16 8.35 -7.87
C LYS A 86 -34.79 8.40 -6.46
N LYS A 87 -34.48 7.41 -5.61
CA LYS A 87 -35.03 7.32 -4.25
C LYS A 87 -34.55 8.46 -3.34
N LEU A 88 -33.27 8.84 -3.44
CA LEU A 88 -32.74 9.97 -2.68
C LEU A 88 -33.37 11.28 -3.15
N ASN A 89 -33.51 11.48 -4.47
CA ASN A 89 -34.19 12.65 -5.01
C ASN A 89 -35.62 12.77 -4.50
N GLN A 90 -36.37 11.66 -4.45
CA GLN A 90 -37.74 11.64 -3.93
C GLN A 90 -37.80 12.03 -2.44
N MET A 91 -36.87 11.53 -1.63
CA MET A 91 -36.79 11.87 -0.20
C MET A 91 -36.44 13.35 0.03
N MET A 92 -35.59 13.92 -0.81
CA MET A 92 -35.13 15.31 -0.71
C MET A 92 -36.09 16.33 -1.34
N SER A 93 -37.02 15.87 -2.20
CA SER A 93 -37.97 16.72 -2.95
C SER A 93 -38.86 17.59 -2.07
N SER A 94 -39.06 17.24 -0.79
CA SER A 94 -39.87 18.01 0.15
C SER A 94 -39.12 19.17 0.83
N ARG A 95 -37.78 19.18 0.77
CA ARG A 95 -36.93 20.12 1.50
C ARG A 95 -36.00 20.95 0.63
N THR A 96 -35.88 20.61 -0.66
CA THR A 96 -34.87 21.19 -1.56
C THR A 96 -35.47 21.53 -2.90
N LEU A 97 -34.93 22.56 -3.55
CA LEU A 97 -35.34 22.96 -4.88
C LEU A 97 -34.79 21.97 -5.90
N ARG A 98 -35.68 21.45 -6.75
CA ARG A 98 -35.33 20.43 -7.74
C ARG A 98 -34.98 21.11 -9.06
N LEU A 99 -33.71 21.04 -9.42
CA LEU A 99 -33.20 21.37 -10.75
C LEU A 99 -32.76 20.08 -11.45
N ILE A 100 -32.91 20.04 -12.77
CA ILE A 100 -32.43 18.93 -13.60
C ILE A 100 -31.18 19.46 -14.31
N PRO A 101 -29.98 19.05 -13.89
CA PRO A 101 -28.75 19.40 -14.58
C PRO A 101 -28.61 18.60 -15.88
N GLU A 102 -27.98 19.22 -16.87
CA GLU A 102 -27.45 18.54 -18.06
C GLU A 102 -26.02 18.10 -17.75
N ILE A 103 -25.71 16.83 -18.03
CA ILE A 103 -24.46 16.21 -17.57
C ILE A 103 -23.84 15.47 -18.74
N GLU A 104 -22.63 15.88 -19.07
CA GLU A 104 -21.79 15.22 -20.06
C GLU A 104 -20.54 14.72 -19.36
N HIS A 105 -20.11 13.50 -19.70
CA HIS A 105 -18.85 12.97 -19.19
C HIS A 105 -18.21 12.04 -20.20
N ARG A 106 -16.88 11.96 -20.13
CA ARG A 106 -16.04 11.14 -20.98
C ARG A 106 -14.89 10.60 -20.13
N GLU A 107 -14.60 9.32 -20.31
CA GLU A 107 -13.43 8.67 -19.73
C GLU A 107 -12.44 8.39 -20.84
N ASP A 108 -11.20 8.86 -20.69
CA ASP A 108 -10.14 8.72 -21.68
C ASP A 108 -9.04 7.79 -21.17
N ASP A 109 -8.57 6.94 -22.07
CA ASP A 109 -7.38 6.10 -21.91
C ASP A 109 -6.25 6.77 -22.70
N VAL A 110 -5.36 7.45 -21.98
CA VAL A 110 -4.34 8.33 -22.58
C VAL A 110 -3.19 7.50 -23.14
N ASN A 111 -2.83 6.42 -22.45
CA ASN A 111 -1.70 5.57 -22.81
C ASN A 111 -2.07 4.36 -23.68
N ARG A 112 -3.38 4.12 -23.88
CA ARG A 112 -3.98 3.00 -24.64
C ARG A 112 -3.68 1.62 -24.05
N ASP A 113 -3.57 1.52 -22.73
CA ASP A 113 -3.33 0.27 -22.02
C ASP A 113 -4.63 -0.52 -21.73
N GLY A 114 -5.79 0.04 -22.09
CA GLY A 114 -7.12 -0.52 -21.87
C GLY A 114 -7.74 -0.14 -20.52
N LYS A 115 -7.05 0.67 -19.71
CA LYS A 115 -7.56 1.24 -18.46
C LYS A 115 -7.85 2.71 -18.63
N LYS A 116 -8.85 3.18 -17.89
CA LYS A 116 -9.29 4.58 -17.95
C LYS A 116 -8.39 5.40 -17.02
N ASP A 117 -7.80 6.46 -17.57
CA ASP A 117 -6.85 7.31 -16.84
C ASP A 117 -7.54 8.59 -16.34
N GLU A 118 -8.28 9.25 -17.22
CA GLU A 118 -8.86 10.56 -16.97
C GLU A 118 -10.38 10.54 -17.12
N ILE A 119 -11.06 11.30 -16.25
CA ILE A 119 -12.50 11.58 -16.38
C ILE A 119 -12.71 13.07 -16.60
N GLN A 120 -13.28 13.42 -17.75
CA GLN A 120 -13.73 14.76 -18.09
C GLN A 120 -15.24 14.82 -17.86
N MET A 121 -15.71 15.83 -17.14
CA MET A 121 -17.12 15.99 -16.81
C MET A 121 -17.53 17.46 -16.90
N SER A 122 -18.63 17.71 -17.61
CA SER A 122 -19.32 19.00 -17.66
C SER A 122 -20.70 18.86 -17.02
N ILE A 123 -21.08 19.81 -16.18
CA ILE A 123 -22.38 19.86 -15.52
C ILE A 123 -22.95 21.25 -15.70
N ASP A 124 -24.04 21.34 -16.46
CA ASP A 124 -24.72 22.58 -16.76
C ASP A 124 -26.04 22.66 -15.99
N ILE A 125 -26.26 23.82 -15.35
CA ILE A 125 -27.38 24.04 -14.44
C ILE A 125 -28.00 25.40 -14.75
N SER A 126 -29.27 25.39 -15.16
CA SER A 126 -30.01 26.62 -15.42
C SER A 126 -30.48 27.26 -14.11
N LEU A 127 -29.74 28.25 -13.63
CA LEU A 127 -30.10 29.03 -12.44
C LEU A 127 -30.93 30.24 -12.86
N THR A 128 -32.02 30.52 -12.14
CA THR A 128 -32.88 31.67 -12.48
C THR A 128 -32.46 32.93 -11.71
N ASP A 129 -32.37 32.88 -10.38
CA ASP A 129 -32.16 34.07 -9.55
C ASP A 129 -31.50 33.75 -8.18
N GLN A 130 -30.72 32.66 -8.13
CA GLN A 130 -30.14 32.14 -6.89
C GLN A 130 -28.64 32.35 -6.84
N GLU A 131 -28.17 33.05 -5.81
CA GLU A 131 -26.75 33.18 -5.50
C GLU A 131 -26.21 31.88 -4.91
N ILE A 132 -25.30 31.22 -5.63
CA ILE A 132 -24.59 30.03 -5.15
C ILE A 132 -23.36 30.47 -4.35
N HIS A 133 -23.25 29.97 -3.12
CA HIS A 133 -22.10 30.22 -2.27
C HIS A 133 -21.11 29.05 -2.28
N SER A 134 -21.60 27.82 -2.45
CA SER A 134 -20.78 26.61 -2.37
C SER A 134 -21.35 25.49 -3.23
N VAL A 135 -20.45 24.72 -3.85
CA VAL A 135 -20.76 23.56 -4.70
C VAL A 135 -20.07 22.34 -4.13
N LYS A 136 -20.85 21.28 -3.88
CA LYS A 136 -20.34 19.97 -3.46
C LYS A 136 -20.74 18.92 -4.47
N LEU A 137 -19.75 18.30 -5.08
CA LEU A 137 -19.92 17.20 -6.02
C LEU A 137 -19.32 15.93 -5.40
N ILE A 138 -20.11 14.87 -5.34
CA ILE A 138 -19.70 13.55 -4.85
C ILE A 138 -19.85 12.57 -6.01
N LEU A 139 -18.73 12.00 -6.45
CA LEU A 139 -18.66 10.98 -7.49
C LEU A 139 -18.43 9.60 -6.87
N ILE A 140 -19.07 8.58 -7.44
CA ILE A 140 -18.94 7.20 -6.96
C ILE A 140 -18.19 6.37 -8.00
N PHE A 141 -17.14 5.69 -7.54
CA PHE A 141 -16.30 4.81 -8.36
C PHE A 141 -16.33 3.40 -7.82
N ASP A 142 -16.26 2.41 -8.72
CA ASP A 142 -15.94 1.04 -8.38
C ASP A 142 -14.42 0.87 -8.43
N TYR A 143 -13.87 0.25 -7.40
CA TYR A 143 -12.44 0.09 -7.19
C TYR A 143 -12.09 -1.39 -6.99
N LYS A 144 -11.13 -1.88 -7.77
CA LYS A 144 -10.62 -3.24 -7.67
C LYS A 144 -9.08 -3.24 -7.74
N LEU A 145 -8.46 -3.94 -6.80
CA LEU A 145 -7.01 -4.23 -6.81
C LEU A 145 -6.74 -5.45 -7.70
#